data_AF-R6Q3I8-F1
#
_entry.id   AF-R6Q3I8-F1
#
_cell.length_a   1.000
_cell.length_b   1.000
_cell.length_c   1.000
_cell.angle_alpha   90.00
_cell.angle_beta   90.00
_cell.angle_gamma   90.00
#
_symmetry.space_group_name_H-M   'P 1'
#
loop_
_entity.id
_entity.type
_entity.pdbx_description
1 polymer ?
#
loop_
_entity_poly.entity_id
_entity_poly.type
_entity_poly.pdbx_seq_one_letter_code
_entity_poly.pdbx_strand_id
1 'polypeptide(L)'
;MEALTIIYLLVFLVFALVGSAILQIRMAGIKIKDFWGFIQANQMLDKLYRFSKRYKLMSPQEQIIFLAEAEKVFDAYDKIPSIVWEDEYRKYSEVLQAYQNVRVTRWSDENLIKK
;
A
#
# COMPACT_ATOMS: atom_id res chain seq x y z
N MET A 1 -47.22 -5.51 -5.21
CA MET A 1 -46.78 -4.76 -4.02
C MET A 1 -45.67 -5.48 -3.27
N GLU A 2 -45.82 -6.78 -2.98
CA GLU A 2 -44.83 -7.57 -2.21
C GLU A 2 -43.43 -7.64 -2.85
N ALA A 3 -43.32 -7.89 -4.15
CA ALA A 3 -42.02 -7.95 -4.84
C ALA A 3 -41.26 -6.61 -4.81
N LEU A 4 -41.96 -5.48 -4.92
CA LEU A 4 -41.36 -4.15 -4.82
C LEU A 4 -40.86 -3.89 -3.39
N THR A 5 -41.63 -4.30 -2.37
CA THR A 5 -41.21 -4.21 -0.96
C THR A 5 -39.94 -5.02 -0.70
N ILE A 6 -39.84 -6.24 -1.25
CA ILE A 6 -38.64 -7.08 -1.12
C ILE A 6 -37.43 -6.41 -1.79
N ILE A 7 -37.60 -5.84 -2.98
CA ILE A 7 -36.52 -5.10 -3.67
C ILE A 7 -36.06 -3.90 -2.84
N TYR A 8 -36.97 -3.10 -2.29
CA TYR A 8 -36.61 -1.97 -1.43
C TYR A 8 -35.88 -2.42 -0.17
N LEU A 9 -36.30 -3.53 0.45
CA LEU A 9 -35.67 -4.08 1.64
C LEU A 9 -34.26 -4.60 1.34
N LEU A 10 -34.05 -5.25 0.19
CA LEU A 10 -32.73 -5.68 -0.27
C LEU A 10 -31.82 -4.49 -0.54
N VAL A 11 -32.31 -3.45 -1.22
CA VAL A 11 -31.55 -2.22 -1.47
C VAL A 11 -31.17 -1.54 -0.15
N PHE A 12 -32.11 -1.42 0.79
CA PHE A 12 -31.84 -0.90 2.13
C PHE A 12 -30.77 -1.72 2.86
N LEU A 13 -30.85 -3.05 2.77
CA LEU A 13 -29.87 -3.95 3.39
C LEU A 13 -28.46 -3.75 2.81
N VAL A 14 -28.34 -3.57 1.49
CA VAL A 14 -27.06 -3.22 0.85
C VAL A 14 -26.51 -1.90 1.41
N PHE A 15 -27.33 -0.86 1.51
CA PHE A 15 -26.90 0.42 2.08
C PHE A 15 -26.50 0.30 3.56
N ALA A 16 -27.25 -0.47 4.34
CA ALA A 16 -26.95 -0.71 5.76
C ALA A 16 -25.59 -1.44 5.92
N LEU A 17 -25.31 -2.43 5.08
CA LEU A 17 -24.02 -3.13 5.06
C LEU A 17 -22.86 -2.19 4.72
N VAL A 18 -23.02 -1.34 3.69
CA VAL A 18 -21.99 -0.35 3.31
C VAL A 18 -21.75 0.66 4.46
N GLY A 19 -22.82 1.17 5.07
CA GLY A 19 -22.72 2.07 6.22
C GLY A 19 -22.01 1.43 7.41
N SER A 20 -22.32 0.17 7.72
CA SER A 20 -21.66 -0.61 8.77
C SER A 20 -20.16 -0.76 8.50
N ALA A 21 -19.76 -1.08 7.27
CA ALA A 21 -18.35 -1.19 6.91
C ALA A 21 -17.58 0.13 7.10
N ILE A 22 -18.19 1.27 6.73
CA ILE A 22 -17.60 2.60 6.93
C ILE A 22 -17.41 2.90 8.43
N LEU A 23 -18.38 2.54 9.26
CA LEU A 23 -18.29 2.71 10.72
C LEU A 23 -17.20 1.81 11.30
N GLN A 24 -17.08 0.55 10.87
CA GLN A 24 -16.03 -0.37 11.31
C GLN A 24 -14.63 0.17 11.01
N ILE A 25 -14.39 0.71 9.81
CA ILE A 25 -13.12 1.35 9.44
C ILE A 25 -12.80 2.52 10.38
N ARG A 26 -13.79 3.36 10.70
CA ARG A 26 -13.62 4.48 11.64
C ARG A 26 -13.37 4.00 13.08
N MET A 27 -14.04 2.94 13.51
CA MET A 27 -13.85 2.36 14.86
C MET A 27 -12.47 1.73 15.03
N ALA A 28 -11.89 1.20 13.94
CA ALA A 28 -10.50 0.74 13.92
C ALA A 28 -9.46 1.88 14.00
N GLY A 29 -9.90 3.14 14.15
CA GLY A 29 -9.01 4.31 14.20
C GLY A 29 -8.49 4.76 12.83
N ILE A 30 -8.97 4.16 11.75
CA ILE A 30 -8.53 4.44 10.38
C ILE A 30 -9.40 5.54 9.78
N LYS A 31 -8.79 6.60 9.24
CA LYS A 31 -9.55 7.57 8.44
C LYS A 31 -9.87 6.94 7.09
N ILE A 32 -11.12 7.09 6.63
CA ILE A 32 -11.57 6.58 5.32
C ILE A 32 -10.66 7.06 4.17
N LYS A 33 -10.14 8.29 4.27
CA LYS A 33 -9.18 8.84 3.31
C LYS A 33 -7.84 8.09 3.31
N ASP A 34 -7.35 7.73 4.49
CA ASP A 34 -6.10 6.98 4.65
C ASP A 34 -6.29 5.53 4.16
N PHE A 35 -7.46 4.93 4.41
CA PHE A 35 -7.80 3.61 3.86
C PHE A 35 -7.87 3.61 2.32
N TRP A 36 -8.42 4.67 1.71
CA TRP A 36 -8.40 4.81 0.25
C TRP A 36 -6.97 4.96 -0.29
N GLY A 37 -6.14 5.76 0.39
CA GLY A 37 -4.72 5.90 0.08
C GLY A 37 -3.97 4.56 0.19
N PHE A 38 -4.30 3.76 1.20
CA PHE A 38 -3.76 2.42 1.38
C PHE A 38 -4.14 1.47 0.23
N ILE A 39 -5.39 1.48 -0.23
CA ILE A 39 -5.80 0.64 -1.38
C ILE A 39 -4.95 0.98 -2.62
N GLN A 40 -4.72 2.27 -2.86
CA GLN A 40 -3.86 2.71 -3.97
C GLN A 40 -2.40 2.31 -3.76
N ALA A 41 -1.87 2.48 -2.55
CA ALA A 41 -0.54 2.06 -2.18
C ALA A 41 -0.33 0.55 -2.32
N ASN A 42 -1.35 -0.26 -2.03
CA ASN A 42 -1.29 -1.71 -2.19
C ASN A 42 -1.14 -2.12 -3.67
N GLN A 43 -1.88 -1.47 -4.58
CA GLN A 43 -1.68 -1.68 -6.02
C GLN A 43 -0.27 -1.25 -6.49
N MET A 44 0.28 -0.20 -5.88
CA MET A 44 1.65 0.22 -6.17
C MET A 44 2.67 -0.75 -5.56
N LEU A 45 2.41 -1.32 -4.39
CA LEU A 45 3.26 -2.33 -3.77
C LEU A 45 3.46 -3.54 -4.69
N ASP A 46 2.40 -4.01 -5.36
CA ASP A 46 2.52 -5.09 -6.35
C ASP A 46 3.46 -4.74 -7.52
N LYS A 47 3.43 -3.48 -7.97
CA LYS A 47 4.34 -3.00 -9.03
C LYS A 47 5.77 -2.93 -8.50
N LEU A 48 5.96 -2.32 -7.33
CA LEU A 48 7.25 -2.23 -6.66
C LEU A 48 7.83 -3.60 -6.36
N TYR A 49 7.01 -4.59 -6.03
CA TYR A 49 7.45 -5.97 -5.81
C TYR A 49 8.02 -6.60 -7.09
N ARG A 50 7.44 -6.32 -8.26
CA ARG A 50 8.01 -6.77 -9.54
C ARG A 50 9.34 -6.09 -9.83
N PHE A 51 9.45 -4.80 -9.50
CA PHE A 51 10.68 -4.04 -9.64
C PHE A 51 11.77 -4.48 -8.65
N SER A 52 11.40 -4.79 -7.42
CA SER A 52 12.31 -5.24 -6.36
C SER A 52 12.98 -6.57 -6.70
N LYS A 53 12.37 -7.42 -7.55
CA LYS A 53 13.04 -8.62 -8.07
C LYS A 53 14.13 -8.33 -9.12
N ARG A 54 14.11 -7.16 -9.75
CA ARG A 54 15.01 -6.77 -10.85
C ARG A 54 15.85 -5.53 -10.56
N TYR A 55 15.88 -5.06 -9.32
CA TYR A 55 16.51 -3.79 -8.93
C TYR A 55 17.99 -3.69 -9.32
N LYS A 56 18.72 -4.80 -9.40
CA LYS A 56 20.14 -4.85 -9.81
C LYS A 56 20.38 -4.47 -11.27
N LEU A 57 19.35 -4.55 -12.12
CA LEU A 57 19.41 -4.24 -13.55
C LEU A 57 18.84 -2.84 -13.85
N MET A 58 18.45 -2.10 -12.81
CA MET A 58 17.72 -0.85 -12.92
C MET A 58 18.67 0.34 -13.06
N SER A 59 18.36 1.28 -13.95
CA SER A 59 19.16 2.50 -14.14
C SER A 59 19.14 3.40 -12.89
N PRO A 60 20.15 4.27 -12.71
CA PRO A 60 20.20 5.17 -11.56
C PRO A 60 18.97 6.06 -11.40
N GLN A 61 18.31 6.46 -12.49
CA GLN A 61 17.08 7.25 -12.47
C GLN A 61 15.89 6.42 -12.02
N GLU A 62 15.72 5.22 -12.56
CA GLU A 62 14.65 4.30 -12.15
C GLU A 62 14.78 3.91 -10.68
N GLN A 63 16.01 3.76 -10.15
CA GLN A 63 16.25 3.53 -8.73
C GLN A 63 15.74 4.69 -7.86
N ILE A 64 15.93 5.95 -8.29
CA ILE A 64 15.43 7.12 -7.55
C ILE A 64 13.89 7.14 -7.55
N ILE A 65 13.28 6.85 -8.69
CA ILE A 65 11.81 6.76 -8.81
C ILE A 65 11.28 5.64 -7.91
N PHE A 66 11.94 4.48 -7.90
CA PHE A 66 11.58 3.36 -7.04
C PHE A 66 11.65 3.75 -5.55
N LEU A 67 12.71 4.44 -5.12
CA LEU A 67 12.84 4.89 -3.73
C LEU A 67 11.72 5.87 -3.34
N ALA A 68 11.46 6.88 -4.19
CA ALA A 68 10.43 7.88 -3.92
C ALA A 68 9.02 7.29 -3.88
N GLU A 69 8.76 6.28 -4.70
CA GLU A 69 7.45 5.63 -4.75
C GLU A 69 7.27 4.60 -3.64
N ALA A 70 8.33 3.87 -3.28
CA ALA A 70 8.32 2.98 -2.11
C ALA A 70 8.06 3.75 -0.82
N GLU A 71 8.64 4.95 -0.65
CA GLU A 71 8.42 5.79 0.52
C GLU A 71 6.95 6.21 0.68
N LYS A 72 6.27 6.58 -0.41
CA LYS A 72 4.82 6.87 -0.38
C LYS A 72 4.00 5.65 -0.01
N VAL A 73 4.38 4.47 -0.52
CA VAL A 73 3.69 3.22 -0.19
C VAL A 73 3.88 2.91 1.29
N PHE A 74 5.09 3.06 1.84
CA PHE A 74 5.35 2.83 3.25
C PHE A 74 4.60 3.80 4.17
N ASP A 75 4.56 5.09 3.84
CA ASP A 75 3.79 6.10 4.60
C ASP A 75 2.27 5.80 4.59
N ALA A 76 1.74 5.26 3.50
CA ALA A 76 0.35 4.82 3.45
C ALA A 76 0.09 3.55 4.29
N TYR A 77 1.06 2.64 4.36
CA TYR A 77 0.98 1.42 5.18
C TYR A 77 1.09 1.72 6.68
N ASP A 78 1.95 2.66 7.09
CA ASP A 78 2.12 3.04 8.50
C ASP A 78 0.85 3.63 9.13
N LYS A 79 -0.04 4.19 8.31
CA LYS A 79 -1.34 4.75 8.74
C LYS A 79 -2.41 3.67 8.97
N ILE A 80 -2.15 2.43 8.57
CA ILE A 80 -3.09 1.32 8.65
C ILE A 80 -2.58 0.29 9.66
N PRO A 81 -3.43 -0.15 10.61
CA PRO A 81 -3.10 -1.25 11.52
C PRO A 81 -2.59 -2.48 10.78
N SER A 82 -1.48 -3.06 11.26
CA SER A 82 -0.79 -4.21 10.63
C SER A 82 -1.69 -5.42 10.38
N ILE A 83 -2.70 -5.62 11.23
CA ILE A 83 -3.69 -6.69 11.08
C ILE A 83 -4.48 -6.63 9.76
N VAL A 84 -4.60 -5.45 9.14
CA VAL A 84 -5.34 -5.27 7.88
C VAL A 84 -4.54 -5.76 6.67
N TRP A 85 -3.20 -5.79 6.78
CA TRP A 85 -2.30 -6.04 5.66
C TRP A 85 -1.27 -7.13 5.92
N GLU A 86 -1.49 -7.95 6.95
CA GLU A 86 -0.60 -9.05 7.33
C GLU A 86 -0.35 -10.03 6.18
N ASP A 87 -1.37 -10.30 5.36
CA ASP A 87 -1.24 -11.16 4.16
C ASP A 87 -0.28 -10.59 3.10
N GLU A 88 -0.21 -9.25 3.02
CA GLU A 88 0.67 -8.54 2.08
C GLU A 88 2.06 -8.25 2.68
N TYR A 89 2.28 -8.58 3.96
CA TYR A 89 3.52 -8.35 4.68
C TYR A 89 4.73 -8.93 3.94
N ARG A 90 4.59 -10.12 3.34
CA ARG A 90 5.69 -10.75 2.59
C ARG A 90 6.16 -9.87 1.44
N LYS A 91 5.23 -9.31 0.65
CA LYS A 91 5.59 -8.42 -0.47
C LYS A 91 6.19 -7.12 0.05
N TYR A 92 5.58 -6.56 1.10
CA TYR A 92 6.07 -5.36 1.78
C TYR A 92 7.53 -5.53 2.23
N SER A 93 7.84 -6.62 2.94
CA SER A 93 9.18 -6.90 3.45
C SER A 93 10.21 -7.01 2.33
N GLU A 94 9.87 -7.63 1.20
CA GLU A 94 10.80 -7.74 0.07
C GLU A 94 11.06 -6.39 -0.62
N VAL A 95 10.03 -5.56 -0.75
CA VAL A 95 10.18 -4.19 -1.29
C VAL A 95 11.03 -3.34 -0.33
N LEU A 96 10.83 -3.47 0.98
CA LEU A 96 11.63 -2.80 2.00
C LEU A 96 13.10 -3.21 1.95
N GLN A 97 13.39 -4.51 1.80
CA GLN A 97 14.77 -4.98 1.64
C GLN A 97 15.42 -4.42 0.37
N ALA A 98 14.70 -4.42 -0.76
CA ALA A 98 15.22 -3.83 -1.99
C ALA A 98 15.46 -2.32 -1.86
N TYR A 99 14.55 -1.60 -1.20
CA TYR A 99 14.72 -0.18 -0.88
C TYR A 99 16.00 0.07 -0.07
N GLN A 100 16.21 -0.70 1.00
CA GLN A 100 17.41 -0.59 1.84
C GLN A 100 18.68 -0.90 1.04
N ASN A 101 18.68 -1.96 0.25
CA ASN A 101 19.82 -2.34 -0.59
C ASN A 101 20.19 -1.24 -1.58
N VAL A 102 19.21 -0.69 -2.33
CA VAL A 102 19.44 0.40 -3.28
C VAL A 102 20.01 1.63 -2.57
N ARG A 103 19.46 1.99 -1.40
CA ARG A 103 19.91 3.15 -0.62
C ARG A 103 21.35 2.98 -0.10
N VAL A 104 21.70 1.79 0.41
CA VAL A 104 23.03 1.48 0.93
C VAL A 104 24.07 1.48 -0.19
N THR A 105 23.77 0.86 -1.34
CA THR A 105 24.67 0.86 -2.50
C THR A 105 25.00 2.29 -2.95
N ARG A 106 23.98 3.14 -3.07
CA ARG A 106 24.18 4.56 -3.45
C ARG A 106 25.05 5.32 -2.45
N TRP A 107 24.81 5.11 -1.15
CA TRP A 107 25.63 5.74 -0.11
C TRP A 107 27.08 5.23 -0.14
N SER A 108 27.31 3.94 -0.39
CA SER A 108 28.64 3.39 -0.57
C SER A 108 29.36 4.02 -1.76
N ASP A 109 28.70 4.14 -2.90
CA ASP A 109 29.26 4.75 -4.11
C ASP A 109 29.63 6.23 -3.89
N GLU A 110 28.77 6.99 -3.21
CA GLU A 110 29.04 8.40 -2.86
C GLU A 110 30.28 8.54 -1.95
N ASN A 111 30.50 7.61 -1.02
CA ASN A 111 31.66 7.63 -0.13
C ASN A 111 32.95 7.17 -0.81
N LEU A 112 32.86 6.28 -1.81
CA LEU A 112 34.01 5.86 -2.61
C LEU A 112 34.49 6.98 -3.55
N ILE A 113 33.59 7.80 -4.08
CA ILE A 113 33.92 8.95 -4.95
C ILE A 113 34.58 10.09 -4.16
N LYS A 114 34.29 10.20 -2.85
CA LYS A 114 34.82 11.26 -1.97
C LYS A 114 36.20 10.94 -1.37
N LYS A 115 36.75 9.75 -1.63
CA LYS A 115 38.04 9.29 -1.10
C LYS A 115 39.13 9.37 -2.16
#